data_AF-A0A3C1JBQ7-F1
#
_entry.id   AF-A0A3C1JBQ7-F1
#
_cell.length_a   1.000
_cell.length_b   1.000
_cell.length_c   1.000
_cell.angle_alpha   90.00
_cell.angle_beta   90.00
_cell.angle_gamma   90.00
#
_symmetry.space_group_name_H-M   'P 1'
#
loop_
_entity.id
_entity.type
_entity.pdbx_description
1 polymer ?
#
loop_
_entity_poly.entity_id
_entity_poly.type
_entity_poly.pdbx_seq_one_letter_code
_entity_poly.pdbx_strand_id
1 'polypeptide(L)'
;MDFQDIIFKLDRFWARQGCALLPPGAAGAAGLPGPLCLAGAAAPGASAPDGLPGLYRYLVLMRPAPADVRRLFLNSIKEAGIDRSEHDLRWLSDEGGPAAWLVLLDGLPLAGFRYLAPPAARGAAGAEIRISLERLAMVSQRKKRAADLAWSGRLTYGALHPVEAA
;
A
#
# COMPACT_ATOMS: atom_id res chain seq x y z
N MET A 1 -16.58 6.98 3.64
CA MET A 1 -15.59 6.55 2.64
C MET A 1 -15.62 5.04 2.66
N ASP A 2 -15.96 4.42 1.54
CA ASP A 2 -15.98 2.97 1.40
C ASP A 2 -14.61 2.44 0.92
N PHE A 3 -14.50 1.13 0.66
CA PHE A 3 -13.25 0.50 0.26
C PHE A 3 -12.78 0.98 -1.12
N GLN A 4 -13.70 1.09 -2.09
CA GLN A 4 -13.36 1.59 -3.43
C GLN A 4 -12.91 3.06 -3.41
N ASP A 5 -13.52 3.89 -2.55
CA ASP A 5 -13.12 5.29 -2.39
C ASP A 5 -11.66 5.41 -1.90
N ILE A 6 -11.23 4.52 -1.00
CA ILE A 6 -9.85 4.49 -0.51
C ILE A 6 -8.88 4.26 -1.66
N ILE A 7 -9.18 3.31 -2.54
CA ILE A 7 -8.38 3.02 -3.74
C ILE A 7 -8.32 4.27 -4.62
N PHE A 8 -9.47 4.89 -4.93
CA PHE A 8 -9.52 6.10 -5.75
C PHE A 8 -8.73 7.27 -5.16
N LYS A 9 -8.72 7.42 -3.83
CA LYS A 9 -7.93 8.46 -3.18
C LYS A 9 -6.44 8.21 -3.27
N LEU A 10 -6.00 6.96 -3.09
CA LEU A 10 -4.60 6.59 -3.27
C LEU A 10 -4.18 6.78 -4.73
N ASP A 11 -4.99 6.33 -5.69
CA ASP A 11 -4.76 6.51 -7.12
C ASP A 11 -4.59 8.00 -7.46
N ARG A 12 -5.53 8.85 -7.02
CA ARG A 12 -5.45 10.30 -7.23
C ARG A 12 -4.23 10.92 -6.55
N PHE A 13 -3.87 10.46 -5.35
CA PHE A 13 -2.69 10.97 -4.66
C PHE A 13 -1.41 10.66 -5.44
N TRP A 14 -1.20 9.41 -5.82
CA TRP A 14 0.02 8.98 -6.51
C TRP A 14 0.09 9.46 -7.96
N ALA A 15 -1.06 9.59 -8.65
CA ALA A 15 -1.12 10.26 -9.95
C ALA A 15 -0.62 11.71 -9.86
N ARG A 16 -0.98 12.47 -8.80
CA ARG A 16 -0.45 13.83 -8.56
C ARG A 16 1.06 13.85 -8.27
N GLN A 17 1.63 12.75 -7.77
CA GLN A 17 3.09 12.62 -7.58
C GLN A 17 3.82 12.18 -8.87
N GLY A 18 3.11 12.04 -10.01
CA GLY A 18 3.69 11.67 -11.29
C GLY A 18 3.74 10.16 -11.55
N CYS A 19 2.99 9.36 -10.80
CA CYS A 19 2.94 7.92 -10.97
C CYS A 19 1.94 7.51 -12.06
N ALA A 20 2.36 6.59 -12.93
CA ALA A 20 1.44 5.91 -13.82
C ALA A 20 0.63 4.88 -13.01
N LEU A 21 -0.69 4.96 -13.15
CA LEU A 21 -1.60 4.04 -12.48
C LEU A 21 -1.68 2.73 -13.24
N LEU A 22 -1.42 1.62 -12.55
CA LEU A 22 -1.40 0.29 -13.13
C LEU A 22 -2.71 -0.45 -12.86
N PRO A 23 -3.21 -1.24 -13.83
CA PRO A 23 -4.34 -2.12 -13.58
C PRO A 23 -3.95 -3.26 -12.61
N PRO A 24 -4.93 -3.82 -11.88
CA PRO A 24 -4.68 -4.95 -10.98
C PRO A 24 -4.03 -6.12 -11.74
N GLY A 25 -2.90 -6.62 -11.24
CA GLY A 25 -2.19 -7.74 -11.84
C GLY A 25 -1.20 -7.38 -12.95
N ALA A 26 -0.97 -6.09 -13.23
CA ALA A 26 0.16 -5.66 -14.05
C ALA A 26 1.48 -6.00 -13.35
N ALA A 27 2.00 -7.20 -13.60
CA ALA A 27 3.35 -7.57 -13.25
C ALA A 27 4.33 -6.70 -14.05
N GLY A 28 5.42 -6.29 -13.40
CA GLY A 28 6.61 -5.91 -14.16
C GLY A 28 6.96 -4.43 -14.15
N ALA A 29 7.31 -3.94 -12.97
CA ALA A 29 8.22 -2.80 -12.91
C ALA A 29 9.71 -3.20 -12.97
N ALA A 30 9.99 -4.50 -12.87
CA ALA A 30 11.34 -5.05 -12.85
C ALA A 30 12.09 -4.94 -14.19
N GLY A 31 11.42 -4.50 -15.28
CA GLY A 31 12.04 -4.39 -16.61
C GLY A 31 11.94 -3.01 -17.27
N LEU A 32 11.24 -2.04 -16.67
CA LEU A 32 11.08 -0.72 -17.28
C LEU A 32 12.33 0.14 -17.10
N PRO A 33 12.89 0.72 -18.19
CA PRO A 33 14.08 1.56 -18.13
C PRO A 33 13.77 2.95 -17.55
N GLY A 34 14.80 3.59 -16.99
CA GLY A 34 14.76 4.99 -16.59
C GLY A 34 14.02 5.28 -15.27
N PRO A 35 13.79 6.57 -14.98
CA PRO A 35 12.95 6.98 -13.86
C PRO A 35 11.51 6.53 -14.09
N LEU A 36 10.91 5.93 -13.07
CA LEU A 36 9.52 5.47 -13.11
C LEU A 36 8.86 5.72 -11.75
N CYS A 37 7.61 6.14 -11.79
CA CYS A 37 6.70 5.92 -10.67
C CYS A 37 5.48 5.14 -11.13
N LEU A 38 5.17 4.07 -10.42
CA LEU A 38 4.04 3.18 -10.70
C LEU A 38 3.24 3.02 -9.41
N ALA A 39 1.91 3.09 -9.51
CA ALA A 39 1.03 2.88 -8.36
C ALA A 39 -0.25 2.14 -8.77
N GLY A 40 -0.82 1.34 -7.87
CA GLY A 40 -2.13 0.75 -8.13
C GLY A 40 -2.52 -0.34 -7.13
N ALA A 41 -3.81 -0.62 -7.09
CA ALA A 41 -4.36 -1.74 -6.34
C ALA A 41 -4.05 -3.06 -7.06
N ALA A 42 -3.45 -3.99 -6.33
CA ALA A 42 -3.20 -5.36 -6.76
C ALA A 42 -4.29 -6.28 -6.20
N ALA A 43 -4.80 -7.15 -7.06
CA ALA A 43 -5.76 -8.18 -6.72
C ALA A 43 -5.12 -9.27 -5.84
N PRO A 44 -5.93 -10.07 -5.13
CA PRO A 44 -5.45 -11.19 -4.32
C PRO A 44 -4.54 -12.12 -5.12
N GLY A 45 -3.41 -12.53 -4.54
CA GLY A 45 -2.46 -13.46 -5.19
C GLY A 45 -1.56 -12.84 -6.27
N ALA A 46 -1.73 -11.57 -6.62
CA ALA A 46 -0.86 -10.88 -7.59
C ALA A 46 0.45 -10.34 -6.97
N SER A 47 0.58 -10.34 -5.64
CA SER A 47 1.77 -9.85 -4.92
C SER A 47 2.49 -10.98 -4.18
N ALA A 48 3.82 -10.92 -4.15
CA ALA A 48 4.63 -11.82 -3.33
C ALA A 48 4.24 -11.74 -1.84
N PRO A 49 4.38 -12.84 -1.07
CA PRO A 49 4.10 -12.84 0.36
C PRO A 49 4.85 -11.71 1.08
N ASP A 50 4.13 -10.94 1.89
CA ASP A 50 4.65 -9.74 2.55
C ASP A 50 4.37 -9.67 4.05
N GLY A 51 3.75 -10.70 4.62
CA GLY A 51 3.42 -10.78 6.05
C GLY A 51 2.37 -9.76 6.51
N LEU A 52 1.77 -9.00 5.59
CA LEU A 52 0.69 -8.06 5.90
C LEU A 52 -0.66 -8.80 5.96
N PRO A 53 -1.61 -8.34 6.78
CA PRO A 53 -2.96 -8.91 6.82
C PRO A 53 -3.77 -8.55 5.56
N GLY A 54 -4.77 -9.38 5.25
CA GLY A 54 -5.69 -9.16 4.12
C GLY A 54 -5.12 -9.58 2.77
N LEU A 55 -5.96 -9.53 1.73
CA LEU A 55 -5.68 -9.97 0.38
C LEU A 55 -5.18 -8.87 -0.56
N TYR A 56 -5.79 -7.70 -0.47
CA TYR A 56 -5.57 -6.61 -1.42
C TYR A 56 -4.38 -5.77 -0.98
N ARG A 57 -3.55 -5.38 -1.96
CA ARG A 57 -2.41 -4.50 -1.73
C ARG A 57 -2.52 -3.26 -2.59
N TYR A 58 -2.11 -2.14 -2.04
CA TYR A 58 -1.76 -0.98 -2.85
C TYR A 58 -0.25 -0.93 -2.99
N LEU A 59 0.25 -1.13 -4.21
CA LEU A 59 1.68 -1.12 -4.52
C LEU A 59 2.07 0.26 -5.05
N VAL A 60 3.20 0.78 -4.57
CA VAL A 60 3.86 1.94 -5.14
C VAL A 60 5.32 1.59 -5.37
N LEU A 61 5.81 1.86 -6.56
CA LEU A 61 7.22 1.76 -6.89
C LEU A 61 7.71 3.07 -7.47
N MET A 62 8.80 3.58 -6.91
CA MET A 62 9.50 4.76 -7.39
C MET A 62 10.96 4.45 -7.67
N ARG A 63 11.48 4.94 -8.79
CA ARG A 63 12.91 4.90 -9.14
C ARG A 63 13.24 6.21 -9.88
N PRO A 64 14.20 7.03 -9.43
CA PRO A 64 14.87 6.97 -8.12
C PRO A 64 13.86 7.09 -6.96
N ALA A 65 14.24 6.60 -5.79
CA ALA A 65 13.52 6.91 -4.56
C ALA A 65 13.65 8.41 -4.25
N PRO A 66 12.54 9.16 -4.11
CA PRO A 66 12.62 10.55 -3.70
C PRO A 66 13.09 10.65 -2.24
N ALA A 67 13.82 11.71 -1.89
CA ALA A 67 14.37 11.89 -0.55
C ALA A 67 13.28 11.96 0.55
N ASP A 68 12.06 12.36 0.18
CA ASP A 68 10.92 12.50 1.07
C ASP A 68 9.88 11.38 0.92
N VAL A 69 10.27 10.22 0.37
CA VAL A 69 9.39 9.07 0.15
C VAL A 69 8.57 8.66 1.38
N ARG A 70 9.14 8.74 2.59
CA ARG A 70 8.41 8.46 3.84
C ARG A 70 7.29 9.48 4.09
N ARG A 71 7.54 10.75 3.81
CA ARG A 71 6.53 11.82 3.91
C ARG A 71 5.42 11.62 2.89
N LEU A 72 5.76 11.23 1.65
CA LEU A 72 4.78 10.91 0.62
C LEU A 72 3.85 9.77 1.05
N PHE A 73 4.40 8.70 1.62
CA PHE A 73 3.62 7.60 2.20
C PHE A 73 2.68 8.08 3.32
N LEU A 74 3.19 8.87 4.27
CA LEU A 74 2.37 9.38 5.37
C LEU A 74 1.23 10.29 4.86
N ASN A 75 1.51 11.09 3.83
CA ASN A 75 0.49 11.91 3.18
C ASN A 75 -0.54 11.05 2.41
N SER A 76 -0.12 9.96 1.77
CA SER A 76 -1.03 9.09 1.02
C SER A 76 -2.04 8.42 1.95
N ILE A 77 -1.60 7.90 3.11
CA ILE A 77 -2.52 7.27 4.08
C ILE A 77 -3.41 8.31 4.78
N LYS A 78 -2.93 9.56 4.94
CA LYS A 78 -3.74 10.66 5.46
C LYS A 78 -4.90 11.00 4.54
N GLU A 79 -4.64 11.11 3.24
CA GLU A 79 -5.68 11.31 2.22
C GLU A 79 -6.71 10.15 2.24
N ALA A 80 -6.22 8.93 2.45
CA ALA A 80 -7.03 7.73 2.65
C ALA A 80 -7.68 7.60 4.04
N GLY A 81 -7.71 8.68 4.83
CA GLY A 81 -8.54 8.77 6.03
C GLY A 81 -7.87 8.39 7.35
N ILE A 82 -6.54 8.31 7.39
CA ILE A 82 -5.78 8.05 8.62
C ILE A 82 -5.21 9.34 9.19
N ASP A 83 -5.74 9.79 10.34
CA ASP A 83 -5.16 10.91 11.07
C ASP A 83 -4.13 10.44 12.10
N ARG A 84 -2.91 10.97 12.01
CA ARG A 84 -1.81 10.62 12.92
C ARG A 84 -1.97 11.24 14.31
N SER A 85 -2.88 12.21 14.50
CA SER A 85 -3.24 12.65 15.86
C SER A 85 -4.15 11.65 16.57
N GLU A 86 -4.83 10.77 15.83
CA GLU A 86 -5.72 9.74 16.37
C GLU A 86 -5.05 8.35 16.45
N HIS A 87 -3.95 8.14 15.73
CA HIS A 87 -3.32 6.83 15.56
C HIS A 87 -1.82 6.84 15.80
N ASP A 88 -1.30 5.79 16.45
CA ASP A 88 0.12 5.58 16.67
C ASP A 88 0.76 4.84 15.48
N LEU A 89 1.74 5.48 14.83
CA LEU A 89 2.42 4.94 13.66
C LEU A 89 3.89 4.69 13.96
N ARG A 90 4.31 3.42 13.90
CA ARG A 90 5.68 2.98 14.22
C ARG A 90 6.34 2.30 13.03
N TRP A 91 7.65 2.53 12.89
CA TRP A 91 8.49 1.88 11.89
C TRP A 91 9.36 0.87 12.59
N LEU A 92 9.12 -0.42 12.36
CA LEU A 92 9.98 -1.50 12.83
C LEU A 92 10.93 -1.88 11.70
N SER A 93 12.23 -1.81 11.96
CA SER A 93 13.23 -2.33 11.03
C SER A 93 13.16 -3.85 11.07
N ASP A 94 13.17 -4.49 9.91
CA ASP A 94 13.34 -5.94 9.85
C ASP A 94 14.81 -6.27 10.11
N GLU A 95 15.09 -7.06 11.15
CA GLU A 95 16.44 -7.53 11.47
C GLU A 95 16.80 -8.71 10.55
N GLY A 96 17.12 -8.44 9.28
CA GLY A 96 17.53 -9.53 8.39
C GLY A 96 17.73 -9.24 6.89
N GLY A 97 17.44 -8.03 6.39
CA GLY A 97 17.58 -7.75 4.95
C GLY A 97 17.71 -6.25 4.61
N PRO A 98 18.11 -5.91 3.37
CA PRO A 98 18.51 -4.56 3.00
C PRO A 98 17.36 -3.56 3.22
N ALA A 99 17.49 -2.74 4.27
CA ALA A 99 16.66 -1.56 4.54
C ALA A 99 15.14 -1.77 4.30
N ALA A 100 14.58 -2.83 4.89
CA ALA A 100 13.14 -3.09 4.91
C ALA A 100 12.55 -2.69 6.27
N TRP A 101 11.39 -2.03 6.23
CA TRP A 101 10.62 -1.66 7.42
C TRP A 101 9.19 -2.18 7.33
N LEU A 102 8.70 -2.67 8.46
CA LEU A 102 7.30 -2.90 8.71
C LEU A 102 6.72 -1.67 9.39
N VAL A 103 5.69 -1.08 8.79
CA VAL A 103 4.95 0.04 9.36
C VAL A 103 3.75 -0.50 10.12
N LEU A 104 3.73 -0.25 11.42
CA LEU A 104 2.60 -0.56 12.29
C LEU A 104 1.70 0.66 12.46
N LEU A 105 0.38 0.42 12.49
CA LEU A 105 -0.66 1.38 12.83
C LEU A 105 -1.47 0.82 14.01
N ASP A 106 -1.44 1.52 15.14
CA ASP A 106 -2.00 1.10 16.43
C ASP A 106 -1.50 -0.30 16.84
N GLY A 107 -0.20 -0.55 16.65
CA GLY A 107 0.45 -1.81 17.01
C GLY A 107 0.23 -2.97 16.03
N LEU A 108 -0.56 -2.80 14.97
CA LEU A 108 -0.82 -3.83 13.96
C LEU A 108 -0.20 -3.49 12.60
N PRO A 109 0.30 -4.48 11.82
CA PRO A 109 0.90 -4.23 10.52
C PRO A 109 -0.05 -3.53 9.54
N LEU A 110 0.41 -2.43 8.94
CA LEU A 110 -0.29 -1.66 7.91
C LEU A 110 0.41 -1.76 6.56
N ALA A 111 1.72 -1.57 6.53
CA ALA A 111 2.47 -1.45 5.28
C ALA A 111 3.88 -2.01 5.40
N GLY A 112 4.40 -2.50 4.27
CA GLY A 112 5.80 -2.83 4.09
C GLY A 112 6.49 -1.75 3.27
N PHE A 113 7.68 -1.35 3.68
CA PHE A 113 8.50 -0.36 2.99
C PHE A 113 9.88 -0.95 2.75
N ARG A 114 10.43 -0.81 1.54
CA ARG A 114 11.83 -1.20 1.27
C ARG A 114 12.49 -0.25 0.30
N TYR A 115 13.78 -0.02 0.48
CA TYR A 115 14.62 0.49 -0.60
C TYR A 115 15.05 -0.66 -1.52
N LEU A 116 15.05 -0.41 -2.82
CA LEU A 116 15.49 -1.36 -3.83
C LEU A 116 16.88 -0.98 -4.32
N ALA A 117 17.73 -1.98 -4.45
CA ALA A 117 18.99 -1.84 -5.17
C ALA A 117 18.73 -1.40 -6.63
N PRO A 118 19.67 -0.65 -7.23
CA PRO A 118 19.55 -0.28 -8.64
C PRO A 118 19.55 -1.54 -9.53
N PRO A 119 18.79 -1.55 -10.64
CA PRO A 119 18.58 -2.73 -11.49
C PRO A 119 19.86 -3.21 -12.21
N ALA A 120 20.83 -2.32 -12.41
CA ALA A 120 22.20 -2.65 -12.78
C ALA A 120 23.11 -1.92 -11.79
N ALA A 121 24.32 -2.42 -11.50
CA ALA A 121 25.28 -1.82 -10.56
C ALA A 121 25.71 -0.36 -10.89
N ARG A 122 25.08 0.26 -11.89
CA ARG A 122 25.04 1.68 -12.22
C ARG A 122 23.58 2.10 -12.39
N GLY A 123 23.06 2.95 -11.52
CA GLY A 123 21.67 3.41 -11.53
C GLY A 123 21.23 3.97 -10.18
N ALA A 124 20.07 4.60 -10.12
CA ALA A 124 19.55 5.12 -8.86
C ALA A 124 18.73 4.05 -8.11
N ALA A 125 18.91 4.00 -6.78
CA ALA A 125 18.12 3.15 -5.89
C ALA A 125 16.63 3.53 -5.97
N GLY A 126 15.77 2.53 -5.86
CA GLY A 126 14.31 2.70 -5.85
C GLY A 126 13.71 2.56 -4.45
N ALA A 127 12.41 2.78 -4.34
CA ALA A 127 11.63 2.47 -3.15
C ALA A 127 10.35 1.75 -3.54
N GLU A 128 10.01 0.71 -2.80
CA GLU A 128 8.76 -0.03 -2.91
C GLU A 128 7.96 0.14 -1.61
N ILE A 129 6.67 0.42 -1.76
CA ILE A 129 5.71 0.57 -0.69
C ILE A 129 4.54 -0.38 -0.98
N ARG A 130 4.17 -1.19 0.01
CA ARG A 130 3.02 -2.10 -0.06
C ARG A 130 2.11 -1.82 1.11
N ILE A 131 0.86 -1.46 0.84
CA ILE A 131 -0.13 -1.10 1.86
C ILE A 131 -1.22 -2.15 1.88
N SER A 132 -1.58 -2.67 3.06
CA SER A 132 -2.78 -3.49 3.24
C SER A 132 -4.02 -2.60 3.13
N LEU A 133 -4.83 -2.82 2.08
CA LEU A 133 -6.04 -2.03 1.84
C LEU A 133 -7.13 -2.34 2.87
N GLU A 134 -7.24 -3.59 3.31
CA GLU A 134 -8.15 -4.00 4.38
C GLU A 134 -7.79 -3.36 5.70
N ARG A 135 -6.50 -3.35 6.09
CA ARG A 135 -6.10 -2.69 7.33
C ARG A 135 -6.40 -1.20 7.28
N LEU A 136 -6.07 -0.56 6.16
CA LEU A 136 -6.34 0.86 5.94
C LEU A 136 -7.85 1.16 6.02
N ALA A 137 -8.68 0.33 5.37
CA ALA A 137 -10.12 0.46 5.38
C ALA A 137 -10.75 0.17 6.75
N MET A 138 -10.24 -0.81 7.50
CA MET A 138 -10.70 -1.12 8.85
C MET A 138 -10.53 0.07 9.78
N VAL A 139 -9.38 0.75 9.71
CA VAL A 139 -9.16 1.95 10.51
C VAL A 139 -10.03 3.10 10.00
N SER A 140 -10.02 3.39 8.69
CA SER A 140 -10.78 4.50 8.12
C SER A 140 -12.30 4.38 8.33
N GLN A 141 -12.85 3.16 8.27
CA GLN A 141 -14.28 2.89 8.49
C GLN A 141 -14.62 2.55 9.94
N ARG A 142 -13.63 2.56 10.85
CA ARG A 142 -13.77 2.19 12.27
C ARG A 142 -14.41 0.80 12.46
N LYS A 143 -13.98 -0.18 11.66
CA LYS A 143 -14.46 -1.58 11.70
C LYS A 143 -13.41 -2.51 12.31
N LYS A 144 -13.87 -3.48 13.09
CA LYS A 144 -13.00 -4.48 13.76
C LYS A 144 -12.74 -5.72 12.90
N ARG A 145 -13.58 -5.98 11.89
CA ARG A 145 -13.45 -7.13 11.00
C ARG A 145 -13.49 -6.67 9.55
N ALA A 146 -12.70 -7.32 8.69
CA ALA A 146 -12.68 -7.03 7.26
C ALA A 146 -14.05 -7.31 6.62
N ALA A 147 -14.74 -8.40 7.02
CA ALA A 147 -16.06 -8.75 6.50
C ALA A 147 -17.11 -7.63 6.61
N ASP A 148 -16.99 -6.76 7.63
CA ASP A 148 -17.93 -5.66 7.90
C ASP A 148 -17.61 -4.38 7.11
N LEU A 149 -16.53 -4.37 6.33
CA LEU A 149 -16.15 -3.21 5.52
C LEU A 149 -17.20 -2.98 4.43
N ALA A 150 -17.63 -1.74 4.28
CA ALA A 150 -18.38 -1.34 3.10
C ALA A 150 -17.40 -1.32 1.92
N TRP A 151 -17.63 -2.18 0.94
CA TRP A 151 -16.91 -2.12 -0.33
C TRP A 151 -17.40 -0.93 -1.15
N SER A 152 -18.73 -0.82 -1.24
CA SER A 152 -19.47 0.27 -1.87
C SER A 152 -20.74 0.56 -1.07
N GLY A 153 -21.55 1.54 -1.51
CA GLY A 153 -22.86 1.81 -0.90
C GLY A 153 -23.87 0.65 -0.93
N ARG A 154 -23.56 -0.48 -1.61
CA ARG A 154 -24.45 -1.65 -1.72
C ARG A 154 -23.79 -2.99 -1.36
N LEU A 155 -22.47 -3.07 -1.35
CA LEU A 155 -21.73 -4.31 -1.10
C LEU A 155 -20.81 -4.16 0.10
N THR A 156 -20.71 -5.22 0.89
CA THR A 156 -19.66 -5.36 1.91
C THR A 156 -18.53 -6.24 1.39
N TYR A 157 -17.35 -6.12 2.00
CA TYR A 157 -16.21 -6.99 1.72
C TYR A 157 -16.56 -8.47 1.98
N GLY A 158 -17.27 -8.78 3.07
CA GLY A 158 -17.67 -10.15 3.37
C GLY A 158 -18.61 -10.77 2.34
N ALA A 159 -19.47 -9.97 1.69
CA ALA A 159 -20.32 -10.45 0.60
C ALA A 159 -19.52 -10.80 -0.67
N LEU A 160 -18.39 -10.12 -0.90
CA LEU A 160 -17.47 -10.39 -2.01
C LEU A 160 -16.50 -11.54 -1.69
N HIS A 161 -16.14 -11.72 -0.41
CA HIS A 161 -15.16 -12.69 0.07
C HIS A 161 -15.76 -13.60 1.15
N PRO A 162 -16.73 -14.47 0.81
CA PRO A 162 -17.45 -15.28 1.80
C PRO A 162 -16.56 -16.29 2.52
N VAL A 163 -15.46 -16.75 1.90
CA VAL A 163 -14.52 -17.72 2.49
C VAL A 163 -13.63 -17.07 3.56
N GLU A 164 -13.37 -15.77 3.47
CA GLU A 164 -12.54 -15.02 4.43
C GLU A 164 -13.35 -14.37 5.56
N ALA A 165 -14.68 -14.37 5.41
CA ALA A 165 -15.62 -13.81 6.36
C ALA A 165 -16.10 -14.83 7.42
N ALA A 166 -15.77 -16.11 7.23
CA ALA A 166 -16.05 -17.23 8.13
C ALA A 166 -14.94 -17.39 9.18
#